data_AF-A0A1Z4NI84-F1
#
_entry.id   AF-A0A1Z4NI84-F1
#
_cell.length_a   1.000
_cell.length_b   1.000
_cell.length_c   1.000
_cell.angle_alpha   90.00
_cell.angle_beta   90.00
_cell.angle_gamma   90.00
#
_symmetry.space_group_name_H-M   'P 1'
#
loop_
_entity.id
_entity.type
_entity.pdbx_description
1 polymer ?
#
loop_
_entity_poly.entity_id
_entity_poly.type
_entity_poly.pdbx_seq_one_letter_code
_entity_poly.pdbx_strand_id
1 'polypeptide(L)'
;MTKILLVTVGGSFQPIVTSIRSLQPHRVVFIASDGDKGSKSQVIGEGTPCEIRRSVEVVERLPNIPTQVGLGENFQRDRDLILIQNPDDLSECYCKIKACIDTLQRDGNHEIMADYTGGTKTLSASMVLAAVDCLIPLYITIAARDNLIKVEKGELTQLVDTSFRSGK
;
A
#
# COMPACT_ATOMS: atom_id res chain seq x y z
N MET A 1 -8.00 17.20 10.56
CA MET A 1 -8.67 16.02 9.95
C MET A 1 -7.72 14.84 10.06
N THR A 2 -8.25 13.65 10.31
CA THR A 2 -7.44 12.42 10.42
C THR A 2 -7.12 11.90 9.02
N LYS A 3 -5.83 11.78 8.70
CA LYS A 3 -5.34 11.20 7.43
C LYS A 3 -5.34 9.68 7.50
N ILE A 4 -6.01 9.03 6.54
CA ILE A 4 -6.04 7.57 6.39
C ILE A 4 -5.40 7.20 5.06
N LEU A 5 -4.38 6.34 5.10
CA LEU A 5 -3.72 5.80 3.90
C LEU A 5 -4.19 4.38 3.63
N LEU A 6 -4.77 4.15 2.46
CA LEU A 6 -4.94 2.81 1.90
C LEU A 6 -3.70 2.49 1.06
N VAL A 7 -3.06 1.36 1.31
CA VAL A 7 -1.84 0.99 0.59
C VAL A 7 -1.82 -0.48 0.19
N THR A 8 -1.50 -0.75 -1.07
CA THR A 8 -1.33 -2.12 -1.58
C THR A 8 0.03 -2.69 -1.23
N VAL A 9 0.08 -3.95 -0.81
CA VAL A 9 1.31 -4.61 -0.35
C VAL A 9 1.73 -5.69 -1.34
N GLY A 10 2.95 -5.59 -1.85
CA GLY A 10 3.57 -6.58 -2.75
C GLY A 10 4.72 -7.33 -2.09
N GLY A 11 5.57 -7.95 -2.90
CA GLY A 11 6.74 -8.70 -2.42
C GLY A 11 7.91 -7.86 -1.88
N SER A 12 7.83 -6.53 -1.99
CA SER A 12 8.81 -5.60 -1.41
C SER A 12 8.09 -4.68 -0.42
N PHE A 13 8.61 -4.59 0.80
CA PHE A 13 8.03 -3.78 1.87
C PHE A 13 8.60 -2.35 1.92
N GLN A 14 9.83 -2.16 1.42
CA GLN A 14 10.57 -0.89 1.53
C GLN A 14 9.81 0.30 0.95
N PRO A 15 9.22 0.21 -0.26
CA PRO A 15 8.47 1.34 -0.82
C PRO A 15 7.21 1.70 -0.01
N ILE A 16 6.63 0.70 0.67
CA ILE A 16 5.45 0.91 1.53
C ILE A 16 5.85 1.64 2.82
N VAL A 17 6.98 1.26 3.41
CA VAL A 17 7.58 1.95 4.55
C VAL A 17 7.92 3.40 4.18
N THR A 18 8.50 3.62 2.99
CA THR A 18 8.77 4.96 2.47
C THR A 18 7.49 5.77 2.33
N SER A 19 6.45 5.23 1.67
CA SER A 19 5.15 5.89 1.51
C SER A 19 4.55 6.34 2.85
N ILE A 20 4.49 5.44 3.84
CA ILE A 20 3.95 5.75 5.17
C ILE A 20 4.78 6.85 5.86
N ARG A 21 6.11 6.77 5.79
CA ARG A 21 7.00 7.78 6.39
C ARG A 21 6.90 9.13 5.70
N SER A 22 6.72 9.17 4.39
CA SER A 22 6.58 10.41 3.63
C SER A 22 5.23 11.08 3.84
N LEU A 23 4.15 10.29 3.87
CA LEU A 23 2.78 10.81 3.97
C LEU A 23 2.33 11.06 5.41
N GLN A 24 2.99 10.44 6.40
CA GLN A 24 2.67 10.54 7.83
C GLN A 24 1.15 10.41 8.09
N PRO A 25 0.50 9.31 7.65
CA PRO A 25 -0.91 9.09 7.93
C PRO A 25 -1.11 8.75 9.42
N HIS A 26 -2.30 9.04 9.95
CA HIS A 26 -2.66 8.69 11.33
C HIS A 26 -3.09 7.23 11.44
N ARG A 27 -3.62 6.68 10.34
CA ARG A 27 -4.09 5.31 10.21
C ARG A 27 -3.71 4.78 8.83
N VAL A 28 -3.33 3.51 8.77
CA VAL A 28 -2.99 2.82 7.51
C VAL A 28 -3.89 1.59 7.39
N VAL A 29 -4.53 1.43 6.23
CA VAL A 29 -5.25 0.23 5.84
C VAL A 29 -4.41 -0.48 4.79
N PHE A 30 -3.98 -1.70 5.08
CA PHE A 30 -3.16 -2.51 4.19
C PHE A 30 -4.05 -3.41 3.34
N ILE A 31 -3.77 -3.45 2.04
CA ILE A 31 -4.43 -4.37 1.11
C ILE A 31 -3.38 -5.40 0.68
N ALA A 32 -3.52 -6.63 1.17
CA ALA A 32 -2.52 -7.67 1.01
C ALA A 32 -3.15 -8.95 0.44
N SER A 33 -2.38 -9.69 -0.35
CA SER A 33 -2.80 -11.01 -0.80
C SER A 33 -2.67 -12.04 0.31
N ASP A 34 -3.64 -12.95 0.36
CA ASP A 34 -3.65 -14.12 1.24
C ASP A 34 -2.85 -15.29 0.62
N GLY A 35 -2.80 -16.41 1.34
CA GLY A 35 -2.05 -17.61 0.95
C GLY A 35 -0.57 -17.57 1.36
N ASP A 36 0.13 -18.69 1.15
CA ASP A 36 1.51 -18.89 1.61
C ASP A 36 2.52 -18.02 0.87
N LYS A 37 2.20 -17.64 -0.37
CA LYS A 37 2.97 -16.69 -1.19
C LYS A 37 2.38 -15.27 -1.16
N GLY A 38 1.37 -15.05 -0.34
CA GLY A 38 0.70 -13.76 -0.20
C GLY A 38 1.54 -12.75 0.57
N SER A 39 1.22 -11.47 0.41
CA SER A 39 1.90 -10.38 1.11
C SER A 39 1.43 -10.16 2.54
N LYS A 40 0.44 -10.93 3.03
CA LYS A 40 -0.08 -10.84 4.42
C LYS A 40 1.00 -10.92 5.49
N SER A 41 2.03 -11.74 5.28
CA SER A 41 3.12 -11.94 6.24
C SER A 41 3.91 -10.65 6.48
N GLN A 42 4.02 -9.78 5.49
CA GLN A 42 4.69 -8.49 5.66
C GLN A 42 3.88 -7.51 6.52
N VAL A 43 2.59 -7.77 6.76
CA VAL A 43 1.72 -6.90 7.58
C VAL A 43 1.54 -7.48 8.98
N ILE A 44 1.24 -8.77 9.08
CA ILE A 44 0.87 -9.42 10.35
C ILE A 44 1.76 -10.61 10.72
N GLY A 45 2.82 -10.88 9.97
CA GLY A 45 3.77 -11.92 10.32
C GLY A 45 4.53 -11.57 11.60
N GLU A 46 4.74 -12.59 12.44
CA GLU A 46 5.50 -12.47 13.68
C GLU A 46 7.01 -12.47 13.42
N GLY A 47 7.78 -11.96 14.38
CA GLY A 47 9.23 -11.89 14.30
C GLY A 47 9.69 -10.92 13.20
N THR A 48 10.37 -11.44 12.18
CA THR A 48 10.98 -10.63 11.11
C THR A 48 10.60 -11.14 9.70
N PRO A 49 9.33 -10.97 9.28
CA PRO A 49 8.83 -11.51 8.01
C PRO A 49 9.28 -10.70 6.78
N CYS A 50 9.72 -9.46 6.96
CA CYS A 50 10.17 -8.61 5.87
C CYS A 50 11.62 -8.94 5.52
N GLU A 51 11.87 -9.39 4.30
CA GLU A 51 13.21 -9.82 3.86
C GLU A 51 13.81 -8.83 2.85
N ILE A 52 15.06 -8.44 3.06
CA ILE A 52 15.85 -7.76 2.05
C ILE A 52 16.68 -8.81 1.33
N ARG A 53 16.36 -9.02 0.05
CA ARG A 53 17.05 -10.00 -0.79
C ARG A 53 18.01 -9.33 -1.77
N ARG A 54 19.20 -9.91 -1.93
CA ARG A 54 20.10 -9.63 -3.05
C ARG A 54 20.15 -10.87 -3.93
N SER A 55 19.51 -10.78 -5.09
CA SER A 55 19.24 -11.94 -5.95
C SER A 55 18.41 -13.00 -5.21
N VAL A 56 19.02 -14.11 -4.80
CA VAL A 56 18.34 -15.21 -4.09
C VAL A 56 18.66 -15.25 -2.59
N GLU A 57 19.65 -14.48 -2.14
CA GLU A 57 20.12 -14.51 -0.76
C GLU A 57 19.37 -13.49 0.10
N VAL A 58 18.90 -13.92 1.27
CA VAL A 58 18.34 -13.03 2.29
C VAL A 58 19.49 -12.39 3.05
N VAL A 59 19.67 -11.08 2.85
CA VAL A 59 20.76 -10.30 3.45
C VAL A 59 20.35 -9.74 4.80
N GLU A 60 19.06 -9.44 4.96
CA GLU A 60 18.53 -8.85 6.19
C GLU A 60 17.06 -9.26 6.39
N ARG A 61 16.67 -9.39 7.66
CA ARG A 61 15.27 -9.62 8.06
C ARG A 61 14.85 -8.51 9.01
N LEU A 62 13.67 -7.95 8.76
CA LEU A 62 13.08 -6.87 9.54
C LEU A 62 11.67 -7.26 10.02
N PRO A 63 11.17 -6.64 11.10
CA PRO A 63 9.79 -6.81 11.56
C PRO A 63 8.75 -6.52 10.48
N ASN A 64 7.48 -6.85 10.73
CA ASN A 64 6.41 -6.47 9.80
C ASN A 64 6.29 -4.94 9.64
N ILE A 65 5.62 -4.50 8.57
CA ILE A 65 5.51 -3.08 8.19
C ILE A 65 4.91 -2.23 9.33
N PRO A 66 3.79 -2.60 9.98
CA PRO A 66 3.25 -1.84 11.11
C PRO A 66 4.26 -1.60 12.24
N THR A 67 5.08 -2.61 12.58
CA THR A 67 6.15 -2.47 13.57
C THR A 67 7.27 -1.54 13.08
N GLN A 68 7.71 -1.68 11.83
CA GLN A 68 8.78 -0.85 11.25
C GLN A 68 8.45 0.65 11.17
N VAL A 69 7.17 0.99 11.03
CA VAL A 69 6.68 2.38 10.97
C VAL A 69 6.08 2.86 12.29
N GLY A 70 6.12 2.04 13.34
CA GLY A 70 5.70 2.44 14.68
C GLY A 70 4.20 2.71 14.83
N LEU A 71 3.33 1.96 14.13
CA LEU A 71 1.87 2.16 14.25
C LEU A 71 1.34 1.79 15.64
N GLY A 72 1.94 0.79 16.31
CA GLY A 72 1.52 0.34 17.64
C GLY A 72 0.02 0.05 17.71
N GLU A 73 -0.63 0.55 18.76
CA GLU A 73 -2.09 0.41 18.99
C GLU A 73 -2.97 1.09 17.92
N ASN A 74 -2.40 1.96 17.08
CA ASN A 74 -3.14 2.57 15.97
C ASN A 74 -3.40 1.58 14.83
N PHE A 75 -2.72 0.44 14.80
CA PHE A 75 -2.98 -0.64 13.85
C PHE A 75 -3.80 -1.75 14.52
N GLN A 76 -4.97 -2.04 13.96
CA GLN A 76 -5.85 -3.12 14.39
C GLN A 76 -6.15 -4.04 13.21
N ARG A 77 -5.71 -5.29 13.28
CA ARG A 77 -5.81 -6.27 12.17
C ARG A 77 -7.19 -6.33 11.54
N ASP A 78 -8.25 -6.49 12.33
CA ASP A 78 -9.61 -6.70 11.81
C ASP A 78 -10.19 -5.45 11.13
N ARG A 79 -9.59 -4.30 11.41
CA ARG A 79 -10.01 -2.98 10.93
C ARG A 79 -9.14 -2.46 9.78
N ASP A 80 -7.86 -2.83 9.78
CA ASP A 80 -6.79 -2.18 9.01
C ASP A 80 -6.08 -3.14 8.05
N LEU A 81 -6.55 -4.37 7.91
CA LEU A 81 -6.06 -5.33 6.92
C LEU A 81 -7.21 -5.87 6.07
N ILE A 82 -7.14 -5.62 4.77
CA ILE A 82 -8.01 -6.21 3.77
C ILE A 82 -7.25 -7.34 3.08
N LEU A 83 -7.70 -8.57 3.28
CA LEU A 83 -7.14 -9.75 2.61
C LEU A 83 -7.82 -9.99 1.27
N ILE A 84 -7.01 -10.07 0.22
CA ILE A 84 -7.41 -10.45 -1.14
C ILE A 84 -7.07 -11.93 -1.35
N GLN A 85 -8.06 -12.74 -1.69
CA GLN A 85 -7.88 -14.18 -1.89
C GLN A 85 -7.21 -14.47 -3.24
N ASN A 86 -7.69 -13.82 -4.31
CA ASN A 86 -7.08 -13.88 -5.62
C ASN A 86 -6.60 -12.48 -6.07
N PRO A 87 -5.30 -12.15 -5.89
CA PRO A 87 -4.78 -10.84 -6.27
C PRO A 87 -4.70 -10.61 -7.78
N ASP A 88 -5.01 -11.61 -8.61
CA ASP A 88 -5.14 -11.48 -10.06
C ASP A 88 -6.60 -11.33 -10.52
N ASP A 89 -7.58 -11.37 -9.60
CA ASP A 89 -8.98 -11.05 -9.87
C ASP A 89 -9.22 -9.54 -9.67
N LEU A 90 -9.41 -8.82 -10.79
CA LEU A 90 -9.65 -7.38 -10.79
C LEU A 90 -10.94 -7.01 -10.03
N SER A 91 -11.99 -7.82 -10.15
CA SER A 91 -13.28 -7.55 -9.54
C SER A 91 -13.21 -7.70 -8.03
N GLU A 92 -12.59 -8.77 -7.54
CA GLU A 92 -12.38 -8.97 -6.10
C GLU A 92 -11.59 -7.78 -5.51
N CYS A 93 -10.45 -7.46 -6.14
CA CYS A 93 -9.58 -6.38 -5.69
C CYS A 93 -10.33 -5.04 -5.66
N TYR A 94 -10.99 -4.67 -6.75
CA TYR A 94 -11.71 -3.40 -6.87
C TYR A 94 -12.86 -3.30 -5.86
N CYS A 95 -13.73 -4.31 -5.78
CA CYS A 95 -14.90 -4.30 -4.92
C CYS A 95 -14.52 -4.16 -3.44
N LYS A 96 -13.48 -4.88 -2.99
CA LYS A 96 -13.00 -4.78 -1.60
C LYS A 96 -12.39 -3.42 -1.27
N ILE A 97 -11.56 -2.89 -2.17
CA ILE A 97 -10.95 -1.56 -2.00
C ILE A 97 -12.05 -0.48 -1.98
N LYS A 98 -12.96 -0.49 -2.96
CA LYS A 98 -14.05 0.47 -3.06
C LYS A 98 -14.97 0.42 -1.83
N ALA A 99 -15.34 -0.77 -1.37
CA ALA A 99 -16.19 -0.92 -0.18
C ALA A 99 -15.54 -0.31 1.08
N CYS A 100 -14.21 -0.42 1.22
CA CYS A 100 -13.47 0.24 2.29
C CYS A 100 -13.53 1.76 2.16
N ILE A 101 -13.23 2.31 0.98
CA ILE A 101 -13.27 3.76 0.73
C ILE A 101 -14.68 4.31 0.99
N ASP A 102 -15.72 3.66 0.46
CA ASP A 102 -17.11 4.08 0.66
C ASP A 102 -17.50 4.09 2.15
N THR A 103 -17.03 3.12 2.93
CA THR A 103 -17.28 3.06 4.37
C THR A 103 -16.61 4.23 5.09
N LEU A 104 -15.32 4.46 4.83
CA LEU A 104 -14.56 5.56 5.42
C LEU A 104 -15.13 6.94 5.03
N GLN A 105 -15.67 7.08 3.81
CA GLN A 105 -16.31 8.33 3.36
C GLN A 105 -17.65 8.58 4.07
N ARG A 106 -18.44 7.52 4.35
CA ARG A 106 -19.72 7.64 5.08
C ARG A 106 -19.52 8.02 6.54
N ASP A 107 -18.47 7.53 7.18
CA ASP A 107 -18.14 7.86 8.57
C ASP A 107 -17.82 9.36 8.75
N GLY A 108 -17.44 10.03 7.65
CA GLY A 108 -17.09 11.45 7.62
C GLY A 108 -15.78 11.75 8.36
N ASN A 109 -15.27 12.97 8.20
CA ASN A 109 -14.15 13.49 9.02
C ASN A 109 -12.74 12.90 8.76
N HIS A 110 -12.52 12.26 7.61
CA HIS A 110 -11.23 11.71 7.22
C HIS A 110 -10.75 12.25 5.87
N GLU A 111 -9.45 12.54 5.79
CA GLU A 111 -8.76 12.71 4.51
C GLU A 111 -8.24 11.33 4.10
N ILE A 112 -8.88 10.74 3.09
CA ILE A 112 -8.55 9.40 2.60
C ILE A 112 -7.60 9.55 1.42
N MET A 113 -6.46 8.86 1.46
CA MET A 113 -5.47 8.80 0.39
C MET A 113 -5.16 7.34 0.06
N ALA A 114 -4.76 7.10 -1.20
CA ALA A 114 -4.40 5.77 -1.68
C ALA A 114 -2.95 5.76 -2.20
N ASP A 115 -2.24 4.65 -2.01
CA ASP A 115 -0.93 4.38 -2.61
C ASP A 115 -0.92 2.98 -3.25
N TYR A 116 -0.53 2.92 -4.52
CA TYR A 116 -0.56 1.70 -5.34
C TYR A 116 0.84 1.16 -5.66
N THR A 117 1.86 1.55 -4.88
CA THR A 117 3.26 1.22 -5.14
C THR A 117 3.51 -0.28 -5.20
N GLY A 118 2.91 -1.03 -4.27
CA GLY A 118 3.08 -2.47 -4.14
C GLY A 118 1.93 -3.27 -4.74
N GLY A 119 2.08 -4.58 -4.75
CA GLY A 119 1.05 -5.52 -5.15
C GLY A 119 1.28 -6.12 -6.54
N THR A 120 0.35 -6.99 -6.95
CA THR A 120 0.27 -7.45 -8.34
C THR A 120 -0.18 -6.30 -9.24
N LYS A 121 0.03 -6.44 -10.56
CA LYS A 121 -0.45 -5.43 -11.53
C LYS A 121 -1.96 -5.22 -11.41
N THR A 122 -2.70 -6.31 -11.23
CA THR A 122 -4.14 -6.28 -11.04
C THR A 122 -4.51 -5.54 -9.76
N LEU A 123 -3.85 -5.82 -8.64
CA LEU A 123 -4.12 -5.15 -7.37
C LEU A 123 -3.82 -3.63 -7.45
N SER A 124 -2.69 -3.26 -8.06
CA SER A 124 -2.36 -1.85 -8.30
C SER A 124 -3.39 -1.18 -9.22
N ALA A 125 -3.80 -1.83 -10.31
CA ALA A 125 -4.82 -1.29 -11.22
C ALA A 125 -6.17 -1.11 -10.52
N SER A 126 -6.60 -2.06 -9.68
CA SER A 126 -7.82 -1.94 -8.88
C SER A 126 -7.76 -0.79 -7.88
N MET A 127 -6.61 -0.55 -7.24
CA MET A 127 -6.42 0.60 -6.36
C MET A 127 -6.54 1.93 -7.13
N VAL A 128 -5.91 2.02 -8.30
CA VAL A 128 -6.01 3.21 -9.18
C VAL A 128 -7.47 3.46 -9.57
N LEU A 129 -8.18 2.42 -10.05
CA LEU A 129 -9.58 2.53 -10.45
C LEU A 129 -10.46 3.00 -9.28
N ALA A 130 -10.37 2.35 -8.13
CA ALA A 130 -11.16 2.70 -6.97
C ALA A 130 -10.86 4.13 -6.46
N ALA A 131 -9.58 4.54 -6.44
CA ALA A 131 -9.20 5.88 -6.03
C ALA A 131 -9.74 6.97 -6.97
N VAL A 132 -9.68 6.71 -8.29
CA VAL A 132 -10.21 7.62 -9.31
C VAL A 132 -11.73 7.73 -9.21
N ASP A 133 -12.43 6.61 -9.06
CA ASP A 133 -13.90 6.56 -8.94
C ASP A 133 -14.41 7.26 -7.67
N CYS A 134 -13.72 7.05 -6.55
CA CYS A 134 -14.08 7.64 -5.25
C CYS A 134 -13.54 9.06 -5.05
N LEU A 135 -12.86 9.63 -6.05
CA LEU A 135 -12.28 10.98 -6.04
C LEU A 135 -11.26 11.24 -4.92
N ILE A 136 -10.49 10.23 -4.50
CA ILE A 136 -9.45 10.39 -3.46
C ILE A 136 -8.04 10.61 -4.07
N PRO A 137 -7.14 11.34 -3.38
CA PRO A 137 -5.74 11.46 -3.78
C PRO A 137 -5.04 10.11 -3.93
N LEU A 138 -4.24 9.99 -4.99
CA LEU A 138 -3.51 8.77 -5.34
C LEU A 138 -2.00 9.05 -5.37
N TYR A 139 -1.21 8.17 -4.75
CA TYR A 139 0.24 8.28 -4.63
C TYR A 139 0.95 7.05 -5.19
N ILE A 140 2.21 7.26 -5.58
CA ILE A 140 3.13 6.18 -5.97
C ILE A 140 4.52 6.48 -5.41
N THR A 141 5.19 5.46 -4.91
CA THR A 141 6.59 5.52 -4.47
C THR A 141 7.48 4.88 -5.53
N ILE A 142 8.36 5.68 -6.12
CA ILE A 142 9.27 5.26 -7.17
C ILE A 142 10.71 5.25 -6.65
N ALA A 143 11.50 4.27 -7.09
CA ALA A 143 12.94 4.35 -6.92
C ALA A 143 13.49 5.49 -7.78
N ALA A 144 14.38 6.31 -7.23
CA ALA A 144 15.15 7.32 -7.93
C ALA A 144 15.92 6.62 -9.07
N ARG A 145 15.55 6.93 -10.31
CA ARG A 145 16.21 6.39 -11.50
C ARG A 145 17.37 7.31 -11.88
N ASP A 146 18.43 7.29 -11.09
CA ASP A 146 19.65 8.05 -11.44
C ASP A 146 20.58 7.25 -12.38
N ASN A 147 20.32 5.96 -12.63
CA ASN A 147 21.08 5.16 -13.60
C ASN A 147 20.33 3.92 -14.10
N LEU A 148 20.30 3.69 -15.42
CA LEU A 148 19.70 2.48 -16.04
C LEU A 148 20.50 1.19 -15.76
N ILE A 149 21.69 1.32 -15.17
CA ILE A 149 22.63 0.23 -14.91
C ILE A 149 22.61 -0.20 -13.42
N LYS A 150 22.17 0.68 -12.50
CA LYS A 150 22.19 0.41 -11.06
C LYS A 150 21.23 1.34 -10.30
N VAL A 151 20.42 0.76 -9.41
CA VAL A 151 19.57 1.51 -8.48
C VAL A 151 20.46 2.08 -7.37
N GLU A 152 20.65 3.40 -7.34
CA GLU A 152 21.20 4.12 -6.18
C GLU A 152 20.07 4.56 -5.24
N LYS A 153 20.40 4.69 -3.96
CA LYS A 153 19.44 4.79 -2.84
C LYS A 153 18.71 6.14 -2.85
N GLY A 154 17.49 6.12 -3.36
CA GLY A 154 16.44 7.09 -3.03
C GLY A 154 15.09 6.51 -3.44
N GLU A 155 14.11 6.48 -2.56
CA GLU A 155 12.70 6.23 -2.94
C GLU A 155 11.94 7.53 -2.69
N LEU A 156 11.06 7.91 -3.62
CA LEU A 156 10.28 9.14 -3.53
C LEU A 156 8.80 8.83 -3.75
N THR A 157 7.99 9.24 -2.79
CA THR A 157 6.53 9.19 -2.86
C THR A 157 6.01 10.47 -3.52
N GLN A 158 5.26 10.33 -4.61
CA GLN A 158 4.71 11.44 -5.38
C GLN A 158 3.19 11.30 -5.56
N LEU A 159 2.51 12.44 -5.60
CA LEU A 159 1.09 12.52 -5.95
C LEU A 159 0.92 12.26 -7.45
N VAL A 160 -0.07 11.46 -7.82
CA VAL A 160 -0.45 11.21 -9.22
C VAL A 160 -1.47 12.25 -9.66
N ASP A 161 -1.21 12.87 -10.81
CA ASP A 161 -2.17 13.77 -11.45
C ASP A 161 -3.34 12.96 -12.02
N THR A 162 -4.50 13.03 -11.35
CA THR A 162 -5.76 12.45 -11.82
C THR A 162 -6.70 13.47 -12.44
N SER A 163 -6.24 14.69 -12.76
CA SER A 163 -7.07 15.77 -13.30
C SER A 163 -7.56 15.50 -14.72
N PHE A 164 -6.93 14.58 -15.45
CA PHE A 164 -7.34 14.14 -16.79
C PHE A 164 -8.78 13.61 -16.85
N ARG A 165 -9.37 13.22 -15.70
CA ARG A 165 -10.79 12.81 -15.61
C ARG A 165 -11.77 13.99 -15.71
N SER A 166 -11.32 15.19 -15.38
CA SER A 166 -12.14 16.42 -15.35
C SER A 166 -12.26 17.07 -16.72
N GLY A 167 -11.67 16.47 -17.77
CA GLY A 167 -11.78 16.91 -19.15
C GLY A 167 -13.20 16.67 -19.72
N LYS A 168 -14.12 17.56 -19.38
CA LYS A 168 -15.24 17.98 -20.24
C LYS A 168 -15.07 19.45 -20.55
#